data_AF-A0AAE3LI61-F1
#
_entry.id   AF-A0AAE3LI61-F1
#
_cell.length_a   1.000
_cell.length_b   1.000
_cell.length_c   1.000
_cell.angle_alpha   90.00
_cell.angle_beta   90.00
_cell.angle_gamma   90.00
#
_symmetry.space_group_name_H-M   'P 1'
#
loop_
_entity.id
_entity.type
_entity.pdbx_description
1 polymer ?
#
loop_
_entity_poly.entity_id
_entity_poly.type
_entity_poly.pdbx_seq_one_letter_code
_entity_poly.pdbx_strand_id
1 'polypeptide(L)' 'MAKKSYFGNRISPSCSYCLFGNRSREGNKVLCEKQGLVDADYSCKKWVYDPIKRVPKKQLNIPNQEDDVI' A
#
# COMPACT_ATOMS: atom_id res chain seq x y z
N MET A 1 -24.70 11.63 -4.52
CA MET A 1 -23.33 11.95 -4.99
C MET A 1 -22.51 10.67 -4.97
N ALA A 2 -22.12 10.14 -6.14
CA ALA A 2 -21.30 8.94 -6.20
C ALA A 2 -19.89 9.26 -5.67
N LYS A 3 -19.44 8.56 -4.63
CA LYS A 3 -18.07 8.68 -4.10
C LYS A 3 -17.10 8.30 -5.23
N LYS A 4 -16.46 9.29 -5.84
CA LYS A 4 -15.42 9.08 -6.83
C LYS A 4 -14.26 8.36 -6.13
N SER A 5 -14.07 7.08 -6.43
CA SER A 5 -12.96 6.31 -5.87
C SER A 5 -11.68 6.73 -6.59
N TYR A 6 -10.95 7.68 -5.99
CA TYR A 6 -9.69 8.19 -6.54
C TYR A 6 -8.58 7.12 -6.59
N PHE A 7 -8.78 6.00 -5.90
CA PHE A 7 -7.82 4.91 -5.83
C PHE A 7 -8.51 3.65 -6.33
N GLY A 8 -7.99 3.07 -7.42
CA GLY A 8 -8.65 1.97 -8.13
C GLY A 8 -9.11 0.85 -7.20
N ASN A 9 -10.38 0.45 -7.30
CA ASN A 9 -11.00 -0.59 -6.46
C ASN A 9 -10.47 -2.02 -6.71
N ARG A 10 -9.49 -2.19 -7.62
CA ARG A 10 -8.88 -3.47 -7.97
C ARG A 10 -7.51 -3.58 -7.30
N ILE A 11 -7.51 -3.73 -5.98
CA ILE A 11 -6.29 -3.97 -5.19
C ILE A 11 -6.42 -5.29 -4.44
N SER A 12 -5.32 -6.01 -4.32
CA SER A 12 -5.24 -7.13 -3.40
C SER A 12 -5.38 -6.60 -1.96
N PRO A 13 -6.07 -7.27 -1.05
CA PRO A 13 -6.10 -6.85 0.34
C PRO A 13 -4.76 -7.19 1.02
N SER A 14 -4.17 -6.24 1.74
CA SER A 14 -2.97 -6.47 2.55
C SER A 14 -2.94 -5.54 3.77
N CYS A 15 -2.45 -6.09 4.89
CA CYS A 15 -2.35 -5.39 6.17
C CYS A 15 -1.40 -4.20 6.11
N SER A 16 -0.47 -4.17 5.14
CA SER A 16 0.49 -3.08 4.95
C SER A 16 -0.17 -1.72 4.69
N TYR A 17 -1.35 -1.71 4.07
CA TYR A 17 -2.17 -0.53 3.81
C TYR A 17 -3.57 -0.67 4.42
N CYS A 18 -3.63 -1.34 5.58
CA CYS A 18 -4.86 -1.42 6.37
C CYS A 18 -4.99 -0.20 7.28
N LEU A 19 -6.22 0.31 7.45
CA LEU A 19 -6.54 1.40 8.37
C LEU A 19 -6.08 1.09 9.80
N PHE A 20 -6.28 -0.15 10.26
CA PHE A 20 -5.94 -0.62 11.61
C PHE A 20 -4.51 -1.18 11.76
N GLY A 21 -3.73 -1.16 10.68
CA GLY A 21 -2.37 -1.70 10.66
C GLY A 21 -1.33 -0.61 10.82
N ASN A 22 -0.38 -0.81 11.73
CA ASN A 22 0.82 0.01 11.83
C ASN A 22 2.03 -0.81 11.39
N ARG A 23 2.74 -0.32 10.37
CA ARG A 23 3.88 -1.03 9.80
C ARG A 23 5.07 -0.95 10.75
N SER A 24 5.74 -2.07 10.98
CA SER A 24 6.98 -2.12 11.76
C SER A 24 8.11 -1.41 11.00
N ARG A 25 9.16 -0.99 11.73
CA ARG A 25 10.32 -0.27 11.18
C ARG A 25 11.00 -1.03 10.03
N GLU A 26 11.05 -2.35 10.14
CA GLU A 26 11.64 -3.25 9.13
C GLU A 26 10.73 -3.46 7.91
N GLY A 27 9.45 -3.08 7.99
CA GLY A 27 8.51 -3.12 6.87
C GLY A 27 7.90 -4.50 6.55
N ASN A 28 8.43 -5.58 7.14
CA ASN A 28 8.00 -6.97 6.96
C ASN A 28 6.76 -7.34 7.77
N LYS A 29 6.55 -6.73 8.93
CA LYS A 29 5.43 -7.02 9.83
C LYS A 29 4.56 -5.80 10.08
N VAL A 30 3.31 -6.05 10.39
CA VAL A 30 2.30 -5.05 10.72
C VAL A 30 1.69 -5.38 12.07
N LEU A 31 1.67 -4.40 12.97
CA LEU A 31 0.90 -4.43 14.20
C LEU A 31 -0.54 -4.04 13.89
N CYS A 32 -1.43 -5.04 13.81
CA CYS A 32 -2.85 -4.85 13.61
C CYS A 32 -3.57 -4.76 14.96
N GLU A 33 -4.33 -3.69 15.19
CA GLU A 33 -5.10 -3.51 16.44
C GLU A 33 -6.17 -4.60 16.67
N LYS A 34 -6.59 -5.32 15.60
CA LYS A 34 -7.66 -6.33 15.66
C LYS A 34 -7.16 -7.77 15.73
N GLN A 35 -5.91 -8.03 15.36
CA GLN A 35 -5.37 -9.40 15.26
C GLN A 35 -3.98 -9.57 15.90
N GLY A 36 -3.27 -8.47 16.19
CA GLY A 36 -1.91 -8.49 16.71
C GLY A 36 -0.86 -8.37 15.61
N LEU A 37 0.29 -9.01 15.81
CA LEU A 37 1.40 -8.97 14.86
C LEU A 37 1.13 -9.90 13.66
N VAL A 38 1.03 -9.33 12.47
CA VAL A 38 0.77 -10.06 11.22
C VAL A 38 1.85 -9.73 10.18
N ASP A 39 1.90 -10.54 9.12
CA ASP A 39 2.75 -10.23 7.98
C ASP A 39 2.20 -9.03 7.18
N ALA A 40 3.09 -8.30 6.50
CA ALA A 40 2.68 -7.16 5.68
C ALA A 40 1.77 -7.57 4.52
N ASP A 41 1.98 -8.74 3.92
CA ASP A 41 1.17 -9.23 2.79
C ASP A 41 -0.13 -9.92 3.24
N TYR A 42 -0.26 -10.23 4.53
CA TYR A 42 -1.45 -10.90 5.06
C TYR A 42 -2.70 -10.02 4.95
N SER A 43 -3.88 -10.63 4.81
CA SER A 43 -5.18 -9.94 4.86
C SER A 43 -6.00 -10.45 6.05
N CYS A 44 -6.19 -9.60 7.07
CA CYS A 44 -7.05 -9.91 8.20
C CYS A 44 -8.54 -9.83 7.82
N LYS A 45 -9.40 -10.53 8.57
CA LYS A 45 -10.87 -10.51 8.34
C LYS A 45 -11.51 -9.13 8.52
N LYS A 46 -10.85 -8.25 9.27
CA LYS A 46 -11.29 -6.87 9.53
C LYS A 46 -10.52 -5.85 8.67
N TRP A 47 -9.94 -6.30 7.57
CA TRP A 47 -9.16 -5.44 6.68
C TRP A 47 -10.02 -4.31 6.10
N VAL A 48 -9.48 -3.09 6.12
CA VAL A 48 -10.07 -1.89 5.54
C VAL A 48 -8.97 -1.14 4.82
N TYR A 49 -9.17 -0.85 3.55
CA TYR A 49 -8.19 -0.12 2.74
C TYR A 49 -8.01 1.31 3.23
N ASP A 50 -6.75 1.69 3.48
CA ASP A 50 -6.35 3.06 3.77
C ASP A 50 -5.44 3.61 2.66
N PRO A 51 -5.97 4.47 1.77
CA PRO A 51 -5.23 4.93 0.59
C PRO A 51 -3.94 5.68 0.91
N ILE A 52 -3.88 6.38 2.04
CA ILE A 52 -2.71 7.21 2.43
C ILE A 52 -1.51 6.36 2.86
N LYS A 53 -1.73 5.11 3.28
CA LYS A 53 -0.65 4.17 3.65
C LYS A 53 -0.05 3.46 2.44
N ARG A 54 -0.59 3.70 1.23
CA ARG A 54 -0.02 3.14 0.01
C ARG A 54 1.29 3.86 -0.31
N VAL A 55 2.39 3.13 -0.25
CA VAL A 55 3.71 3.64 -0.66
C VAL A 55 3.83 3.51 -2.18
N PRO A 56 3.93 4.61 -2.95
CA PRO A 56 4.23 4.53 -4.37
C PRO A 56 5.56 3.82 -4.58
N LYS A 57 5.64 2.93 -5.58
CA LYS A 57 6.94 2.38 -5.98
C LYS A 57 7.80 3.55 -6.44
N LYS A 58 9.02 3.68 -5.90
CA LYS A 58 9.99 4.64 -6.43
C LYS A 58 10.12 4.39 -7.93
N GLN A 59 10.09 5.47 -8.70
CA GLN A 59 10.44 5.39 -10.11
C GLN A 59 11.83 4.76 -10.20
N LEU A 60 11.97 3.76 -11.07
CA LEU A 60 13.28 3.21 -11.38
C LEU A 60 14.11 4.34 -12.00
N ASN A 61 15.36 4.47 -11.57
CA ASN A 61 16.29 5.32 -12.27
C ASN A 61 16.54 4.67 -13.63
N ILE A 62 16.00 5.25 -14.70
CA ILE A 62 16.31 4.82 -16.05
C ILE A 62 17.61 5.55 -16.41
N PRO A 63 18.77 4.84 -16.48
CA PRO A 63 19.99 5.48 -16.94
C PRO A 63 19.82 5.84 -18.43
N ASN A 64 19.92 7.15 -18.72
CA ASN A 64 19.87 7.76 -20.05
C ASN A 64 18.61 7.42 -20.87
N GLN A 65 17.54 8.18 -20.66
CA GLN A 65 16.66 8.49 -21.77
C GLN A 65 17.31 9.70 -22.46
N GLU A 66 18.07 9.45 -23.52
CA GLU A 66 18.44 10.51 -24.45
C GLU A 66 17.14 11.10 -24.96
N ASP A 67 16.85 12.34 -24.57
CA ASP A 67 15.71 13.08 -25.07
C ASP A 67 15.96 13.26 -26.57
N ASP A 68 15.41 12.37 -27.41
CA ASP A 68 15.36 12.55 -28.86
C ASP A 68 14.58 13.83 -29.14
N VAL A 69 15.34 14.92 -29.24
CA VAL A 69 14.97 16.16 -29.90
C VAL A 69 14.71 15.80 -31.36
N ILE A 70 13.43 15.76 -31.76
CA ILE A 70 12.79 16.38 -32.94
C ILE A 70 11.40 15.76 -33.16
#